data_AF-A0AA37F9Z1-F1
#
_entry.id   AF-A0AA37F9Z1-F1
#
_cell.length_a   1.000
_cell.length_b   1.000
_cell.length_c   1.000
_cell.angle_alpha   90.00
_cell.angle_beta   90.00
_cell.angle_gamma   90.00
#
_symmetry.space_group_name_H-M   'P 1'
#
loop_
_entity.id
_entity.type
_entity.pdbx_description
1 polymer ?
#
loop_
_entity_poly.entity_id
_entity_poly.type
_entity_poly.pdbx_seq_one_letter_code
_entity_poly.pdbx_strand_id
1 'polypeptide(L)'
;MIYYILGLAAAIAALHMVAPDHWVPLSALSVRSGYTQRKTLSLSLLIGITHGLATSALSASVAFLGLVFLSGALVRYISFVLLIAVSVYIVANAIREQSAGTEVQQVSLAASVIPDPALVPILLLASPSGLYTLSVAIVVFLAVTVATVVCMVYVSMLGYLRGLSGLRPATVDYIVAAVLAGTALYVLLS
;
A
#
# COMPACT_ATOMS: atom_id res chain seq x y z
N MET A 1 -3.41 6.33 -20.73
CA MET A 1 -3.58 5.16 -19.84
C MET A 1 -2.33 4.90 -18.98
N ILE A 2 -1.13 4.76 -19.56
CA ILE A 2 0.10 4.48 -18.77
C ILE A 2 0.37 5.49 -17.65
N TYR A 3 0.36 6.80 -17.93
CA TYR A 3 0.62 7.83 -16.91
C TYR A 3 -0.41 7.79 -15.76
N TYR A 4 -1.66 7.43 -16.07
CA TYR A 4 -2.71 7.27 -15.07
C TYR A 4 -2.41 6.08 -14.15
N ILE A 5 -2.02 4.93 -14.71
CA ILE A 5 -1.61 3.74 -13.93
C ILE A 5 -0.42 4.07 -13.04
N LEU A 6 0.61 4.74 -13.57
CA LEU A 6 1.81 5.08 -12.81
C LEU A 6 1.49 6.07 -11.69
N GLY A 7 0.67 7.09 -11.98
CA GLY A 7 0.20 8.04 -10.98
C GLY A 7 -0.60 7.37 -9.87
N LEU A 8 -1.47 6.43 -10.22
CA LEU A 8 -2.28 5.68 -9.26
C LEU A 8 -1.43 4.74 -8.41
N ALA A 9 -0.49 4.01 -9.01
CA ALA A 9 0.44 3.14 -8.30
C ALA A 9 1.30 3.93 -7.30
N ALA A 10 1.80 5.11 -7.71
CA ALA A 10 2.54 6.01 -6.82
C ALA A 10 1.66 6.57 -5.70
N ALA A 11 0.44 7.02 -6.02
CA ALA A 11 -0.49 7.59 -5.03
C ALA A 11 -0.89 6.54 -3.98
N ILE A 12 -1.23 5.32 -4.41
CA ILE A 12 -1.60 4.22 -3.50
C ILE A 12 -0.41 3.80 -2.66
N ALA A 13 0.78 3.65 -3.25
CA ALA A 13 2.01 3.35 -2.49
C ALA A 13 2.28 4.40 -1.40
N ALA A 14 2.19 5.68 -1.75
CA ALA A 14 2.45 6.77 -0.82
C ALA A 14 1.38 6.82 0.28
N LEU A 15 0.09 6.86 -0.10
CA LEU A 15 -1.01 6.99 0.85
C LEU A 15 -1.02 5.81 1.82
N HIS A 16 -0.91 4.58 1.32
CA HIS A 16 -0.93 3.40 2.17
C HIS A 16 0.28 3.33 3.11
N MET A 17 1.48 3.70 2.66
CA MET A 17 2.67 3.68 3.52
C MET A 17 2.79 4.86 4.50
N VAL A 18 1.97 5.89 4.35
CA VAL A 18 1.84 6.95 5.37
C VAL A 18 1.09 6.42 6.60
N ALA A 19 0.30 5.36 6.45
CA ALA A 19 -0.47 4.77 7.53
C ALA A 19 0.45 4.37 8.71
N PRO A 20 0.08 4.70 9.96
CA PRO A 20 0.94 4.49 11.12
C PRO A 20 1.35 3.03 11.39
N ASP A 21 0.60 2.05 10.92
CA ASP A 21 0.77 0.62 11.12
C ASP A 21 2.06 0.03 10.51
N HIS A 22 2.69 0.73 9.56
CA HIS A 22 3.94 0.26 8.92
C HIS A 22 5.19 0.82 9.59
N TRP A 23 5.11 2.03 10.17
CA TRP A 23 6.29 2.73 10.70
C TRP A 23 6.25 2.97 12.22
N VAL A 24 5.07 3.14 12.84
CA VAL A 24 4.95 3.29 14.30
C VAL A 24 5.51 2.07 15.03
N PRO A 25 5.30 0.82 14.59
CA PRO A 25 5.89 -0.32 15.27
C PRO A 25 7.40 -0.29 15.37
N LEU A 26 8.05 0.08 14.27
CA LEU A 26 9.50 0.23 14.23
C LEU A 26 9.97 1.42 15.08
N SER A 27 9.29 2.56 15.01
CA SER A 27 9.65 3.73 15.81
C SER A 27 9.51 3.45 17.31
N ALA A 28 8.44 2.78 17.73
CA ALA A 28 8.23 2.36 19.12
C ALA A 28 9.30 1.36 19.58
N LEU A 29 9.63 0.34 18.77
CA LEU A 29 10.71 -0.59 19.09
C LEU A 29 12.05 0.13 19.18
N SER A 30 12.34 1.03 18.25
CA SER A 30 13.59 1.78 18.20
C SER A 30 13.82 2.58 19.49
N VAL A 31 12.79 3.29 19.96
CA VAL A 31 12.83 4.04 21.23
C VAL A 31 13.01 3.08 22.41
N ARG A 32 12.23 1.99 22.48
CA ARG A 32 12.31 1.01 23.59
C ARG A 32 13.66 0.31 23.66
N SER A 33 14.26 -0.02 22.51
CA SER A 33 15.50 -0.79 22.41
C SER A 33 16.74 0.09 22.26
N GLY A 34 16.60 1.43 22.29
CA GLY A 34 17.72 2.36 22.16
C GLY A 34 18.48 2.23 20.84
N TYR A 35 17.78 1.98 19.73
CA TYR A 35 18.43 1.81 18.43
C TYR A 35 19.00 3.12 17.91
N THR A 36 20.17 3.03 17.27
CA THR A 36 20.76 4.19 16.58
C THR A 36 19.92 4.59 15.39
N GLN A 37 20.05 5.84 14.94
CA GLN A 37 19.38 6.34 13.74
C GLN A 37 19.68 5.48 12.51
N ARG A 38 20.96 5.13 12.31
CA ARG A 38 21.38 4.26 11.22
C ARG A 38 20.65 2.91 11.26
N LYS A 39 20.59 2.26 12.43
CA LYS A 39 19.91 0.97 12.59
C LYS A 39 18.41 1.10 12.30
N THR A 40 17.77 2.15 12.79
CA THR A 40 16.34 2.39 12.59
C THR A 40 16.01 2.61 11.11
N LEU A 41 16.81 3.42 10.40
CA LEU A 41 16.63 3.65 8.97
C LEU A 41 16.94 2.40 8.12
N SER A 42 17.93 1.58 8.53
CA SER A 42 18.18 0.30 7.85
C SER A 42 17.02 -0.68 8.01
N LEU A 43 16.40 -0.73 9.18
CA LEU A 43 15.22 -1.56 9.40
C LEU A 43 13.99 -1.02 8.63
N SER A 44 13.82 0.30 8.53
CA SER A 44 12.71 0.87 7.75
C SER A 44 12.87 0.61 6.25
N LEU A 45 14.10 0.68 5.74
CA LEU A 45 14.42 0.24 4.37
C LEU A 45 14.05 -1.24 4.17
N LEU A 46 14.42 -2.11 5.11
CA LEU A 46 14.10 -3.53 5.02
C LEU A 46 12.59 -3.76 4.98
N ILE A 47 11.82 -3.14 5.89
CA ILE A 47 10.35 -3.22 5.91
C ILE A 47 9.75 -2.78 4.58
N GLY A 48 10.16 -1.60 4.09
CA GLY A 48 9.67 -1.06 2.82
C GLY A 48 9.97 -1.97 1.63
N ILE A 49 11.17 -2.54 1.57
CA ILE A 49 11.57 -3.48 0.51
C ILE A 49 10.77 -4.78 0.61
N THR A 50 10.68 -5.38 1.80
CA THR A 50 10.01 -6.68 1.96
C THR A 50 8.52 -6.57 1.73
N HIS A 51 7.87 -5.53 2.28
CA HIS A 51 6.45 -5.26 2.03
C HIS A 51 6.22 -4.96 0.53
N GLY A 52 7.02 -4.06 -0.05
CA GLY A 52 6.89 -3.66 -1.45
C GLY A 52 7.07 -4.82 -2.41
N LEU A 53 8.05 -5.69 -2.18
CA LEU A 53 8.28 -6.90 -2.99
C LEU A 53 7.18 -7.92 -2.80
N ALA A 54 6.70 -8.16 -1.57
CA ALA A 54 5.61 -9.10 -1.33
C ALA A 54 4.31 -8.66 -2.02
N THR A 55 3.94 -7.38 -1.88
CA THR A 55 2.76 -6.78 -2.53
C THR A 55 2.90 -6.80 -4.06
N SER A 56 4.10 -6.49 -4.57
CA SER A 56 4.38 -6.53 -6.01
C SER A 56 4.32 -7.95 -6.57
N ALA A 57 4.84 -8.95 -5.84
CA ALA A 57 4.79 -10.34 -6.26
C ALA A 57 3.36 -10.86 -6.35
N LEU A 58 2.55 -10.62 -5.30
CA LEU A 58 1.12 -10.95 -5.28
C LEU A 58 0.39 -10.33 -6.47
N SER A 59 0.59 -9.03 -6.67
CA SER A 59 -0.08 -8.26 -7.73
C SER A 59 0.38 -8.67 -9.12
N ALA A 60 1.67 -8.95 -9.30
CA ALA A 60 2.24 -9.42 -10.56
C ALA A 60 1.72 -10.81 -10.94
N SER A 61 1.53 -11.72 -9.97
CA SER A 61 0.94 -13.04 -10.23
C SER A 61 -0.48 -12.92 -10.80
N VAL A 62 -1.31 -12.05 -10.22
CA VAL A 62 -2.68 -11.81 -10.73
C VAL A 62 -2.66 -11.12 -12.09
N ALA A 63 -1.82 -10.09 -12.27
CA ALA A 63 -1.70 -9.37 -13.52
C ALA A 63 -1.17 -10.26 -14.67
N PHE A 64 -0.26 -11.19 -14.37
CA PHE A 64 0.24 -12.17 -15.33
C PHE A 64 -0.87 -13.08 -15.83
N LEU A 65 -1.77 -13.54 -14.95
CA LEU A 65 -2.96 -14.30 -15.39
C LEU A 65 -3.83 -13.47 -16.33
N GLY A 66 -4.00 -12.17 -16.04
CA GLY A 66 -4.71 -11.24 -16.91
C GLY A 66 -4.05 -11.05 -18.27
N LEU A 67 -2.72 -10.97 -18.31
CA LEU A 67 -1.93 -10.81 -19.53
C LEU A 67 -2.05 -12.03 -20.46
N VAL A 68 -1.99 -13.24 -19.89
CA VAL A 68 -1.86 -14.49 -20.66
C VAL A 68 -3.22 -15.09 -21.05
N PHE A 69 -4.21 -15.03 -20.15
CA PHE A 69 -5.43 -15.84 -20.28
C PHE A 69 -6.70 -15.03 -20.58
N LEU A 70 -6.70 -13.71 -20.33
CA LEU A 70 -7.93 -12.92 -20.34
C LEU A 70 -7.95 -11.92 -21.50
N SER A 71 -9.13 -11.70 -22.07
CA SER A 71 -9.34 -10.62 -23.04
C SER A 71 -9.34 -9.26 -22.33
N GLY A 72 -8.99 -8.19 -23.03
CA GLY A 72 -8.94 -6.84 -22.45
C GLY A 72 -10.27 -6.39 -21.83
N ALA A 73 -11.41 -6.78 -22.43
CA ALA A 73 -12.73 -6.49 -21.86
C ALA A 73 -12.98 -7.24 -20.54
N LEU A 74 -12.58 -8.50 -20.46
CA LEU A 74 -12.73 -9.31 -19.25
C LEU A 74 -11.78 -8.83 -18.14
N VAL A 75 -10.55 -8.47 -18.49
CA VAL A 75 -9.60 -7.81 -17.57
C VAL A 75 -10.22 -6.55 -16.99
N ARG A 76 -10.78 -5.67 -17.83
CA ARG A 76 -11.42 -4.43 -17.37
C ARG A 76 -12.58 -4.69 -16.42
N TYR A 77 -13.45 -5.65 -16.73
CA TYR A 77 -14.57 -6.05 -15.87
C TYR A 77 -14.09 -6.61 -14.53
N ILE A 78 -13.11 -7.53 -14.54
CA ILE A 78 -12.57 -8.12 -13.31
C ILE A 78 -11.85 -7.07 -12.47
N SER A 79 -11.05 -6.18 -13.09
CA SER A 79 -10.41 -5.06 -12.40
C SER A 79 -11.43 -4.16 -11.74
N PHE A 80 -12.54 -3.83 -12.41
CA PHE A 80 -13.62 -3.05 -11.80
C PHE A 80 -14.20 -3.74 -10.56
N VAL A 81 -14.54 -5.04 -10.67
CA VAL A 81 -15.06 -5.82 -9.53
C VAL A 81 -14.03 -5.88 -8.39
N LEU A 82 -12.75 -6.12 -8.69
CA LEU A 82 -11.69 -6.16 -7.69
C LEU A 82 -11.44 -4.80 -7.02
N LEU A 83 -11.51 -3.69 -7.76
CA LEU A 83 -11.39 -2.35 -7.17
C LEU A 83 -12.49 -2.13 -6.12
N ILE A 84 -13.74 -2.45 -6.44
CA ILE A 84 -14.85 -2.33 -5.50
C ILE A 84 -14.67 -3.30 -4.33
N ALA A 85 -14.35 -4.57 -4.60
CA ALA A 85 -14.19 -5.59 -3.56
C ALA A 85 -13.06 -5.24 -2.57
N VAL A 86 -11.89 -4.81 -3.07
CA VAL A 86 -10.77 -4.39 -2.23
C VAL A 86 -11.10 -3.10 -1.47
N SER A 87 -11.80 -2.14 -2.09
CA SER A 87 -12.25 -0.92 -1.39
C SER A 87 -13.17 -1.26 -0.21
N VAL A 88 -14.17 -2.12 -0.43
CA VAL A 88 -15.09 -2.58 0.63
C VAL A 88 -14.34 -3.34 1.71
N TYR A 89 -13.40 -4.21 1.33
CA TYR A 89 -12.54 -4.95 2.27
C TYR A 89 -11.74 -4.01 3.18
N ILE A 90 -11.08 -2.99 2.60
CA ILE A 90 -10.30 -2.01 3.36
C ILE A 90 -11.20 -1.23 4.34
N VAL A 91 -12.36 -0.75 3.87
CA VAL A 91 -13.34 -0.05 4.73
C VAL A 91 -13.82 -0.95 5.87
N ALA A 92 -14.18 -2.20 5.56
CA ALA A 92 -14.64 -3.15 6.57
C ALA A 92 -13.55 -3.46 7.60
N ASN A 93 -12.29 -3.61 7.16
CA ASN A 93 -11.16 -3.82 8.06
C ASN A 93 -10.94 -2.61 8.98
N ALA A 94 -10.95 -1.39 8.42
CA ALA A 94 -10.80 -0.14 9.17
C ALA A 94 -11.91 0.07 10.21
N ILE A 95 -13.16 -0.34 9.92
CA ILE A 95 -14.27 -0.28 10.89
C ILE A 95 -14.08 -1.32 12.01
N ARG A 96 -13.65 -2.54 11.67
CA ARG A 96 -13.39 -3.60 12.66
C ARG A 96 -12.25 -3.22 13.60
N GLU A 97 -11.19 -2.61 13.07
CA GLU A 97 -10.04 -2.17 13.85
C GLU A 97 -10.42 -1.05 14.84
N GLN A 98 -11.25 -0.09 14.43
CA GLN A 98 -11.78 0.92 15.34
C GLN A 98 -12.68 0.33 16.44
N SER A 99 -13.45 -0.70 16.10
CA SER A 99 -14.42 -1.32 17.02
C SER A 99 -13.75 -2.27 18.02
N ALA A 100 -12.59 -2.83 17.69
CA ALA A 100 -11.86 -3.77 18.54
C ALA A 100 -11.29 -3.13 19.84
N GLY A 101 -11.30 -1.80 19.95
CA GLY A 101 -10.78 -1.10 21.13
C GLY A 101 -9.28 -1.32 21.34
N THR A 102 -8.69 -0.57 22.28
CA THR A 102 -7.26 -0.60 22.63
C THR A 102 -6.82 -1.89 23.34
N GLU A 103 -7.21 -3.07 22.87
CA GLU A 103 -6.29 -4.19 23.05
C GLU A 103 -5.06 -3.82 22.24
N VAL A 104 -3.99 -3.47 22.94
CA VAL A 104 -2.68 -3.18 22.37
C VAL A 104 -2.36 -4.34 21.44
N GLN A 105 -2.68 -4.19 20.15
CA GLN A 105 -2.18 -5.08 19.12
C GLN A 105 -0.70 -5.12 19.40
N GLN A 106 -0.20 -6.32 19.70
CA GLN A 106 1.23 -6.51 19.79
C GLN A 106 1.79 -5.87 18.54
N VAL A 107 2.49 -4.77 18.76
CA VAL A 107 3.03 -3.87 17.76
C VAL A 107 4.05 -4.68 16.99
N SER A 108 3.55 -5.44 16.02
CA SER A 108 4.25 -6.57 15.45
C SER A 108 4.90 -6.09 14.18
N LEU A 109 6.22 -6.00 14.23
CA LEU A 109 7.03 -5.74 13.04
C LEU A 109 6.77 -6.73 11.91
N ALA A 110 6.30 -7.94 12.24
CA ALA A 110 5.92 -8.93 11.23
C ALA A 110 4.66 -8.51 10.46
N ALA A 111 3.69 -7.86 11.12
CA ALA A 111 2.48 -7.38 10.47
C ALA A 111 2.78 -6.27 9.46
N SER A 112 3.75 -5.39 9.75
CA SER A 112 4.19 -4.32 8.83
C SER A 112 4.80 -4.83 7.51
N VAL A 113 5.06 -6.12 7.39
CA VAL A 113 5.63 -6.76 6.18
C VAL A 113 4.57 -7.51 5.36
N ILE A 114 3.38 -7.74 5.91
CA ILE A 114 2.30 -8.48 5.22
C ILE A 114 1.92 -7.73 3.94
N PRO A 115 1.81 -8.42 2.79
CA PRO A 115 1.44 -7.78 1.53
C PRO A 115 -0.01 -7.27 1.54
N ASP A 116 -0.22 -6.11 0.91
CA ASP A 116 -1.53 -5.46 0.82
C ASP A 116 -2.18 -5.69 -0.57
N PRO A 117 -3.50 -5.96 -0.64
CA PRO A 117 -4.17 -6.22 -1.92
C PRO A 117 -4.46 -4.99 -2.79
N ALA A 118 -4.25 -3.74 -2.33
CA ALA A 118 -4.62 -2.51 -3.04
C ALA A 118 -3.95 -2.35 -4.41
N LEU A 119 -2.75 -2.91 -4.59
CA LEU A 119 -2.04 -2.85 -5.87
C LEU A 119 -2.56 -3.86 -6.92
N VAL A 120 -3.20 -4.95 -6.46
CA VAL A 120 -3.67 -6.06 -7.32
C VAL A 120 -4.59 -5.58 -8.45
N PRO A 121 -5.70 -4.86 -8.18
CA PRO A 121 -6.59 -4.41 -9.24
C PRO A 121 -5.92 -3.43 -10.23
N ILE A 122 -4.94 -2.66 -9.76
CA ILE A 122 -4.22 -1.65 -10.55
C ILE A 122 -3.28 -2.32 -11.56
N LEU A 123 -2.49 -3.30 -11.12
CA LEU A 123 -1.64 -4.05 -12.04
C LEU A 123 -2.45 -4.94 -12.98
N LEU A 124 -3.56 -5.50 -12.51
CA LEU A 124 -4.46 -6.23 -13.41
C LEU A 124 -5.01 -5.31 -14.50
N LEU A 125 -5.44 -4.09 -14.16
CA LEU A 125 -5.91 -3.10 -15.13
C LEU A 125 -4.82 -2.70 -16.13
N ALA A 126 -3.56 -2.71 -15.68
CA ALA A 126 -2.40 -2.40 -16.51
C ALA A 126 -1.97 -3.54 -17.44
N SER A 127 -2.42 -4.78 -17.19
CA SER A 127 -1.96 -5.96 -17.94
C SER A 127 -2.15 -5.88 -19.46
N PRO A 128 -3.25 -5.32 -20.02
CA PRO A 128 -3.41 -5.23 -21.47
C PRO A 128 -2.41 -4.26 -22.12
N SER A 129 -1.76 -3.40 -21.33
CA SER A 129 -0.72 -2.47 -21.79
C SER A 129 0.66 -3.13 -21.90
N GLY A 130 0.76 -4.43 -21.61
CA GLY A 130 1.96 -5.24 -21.77
C GLY A 130 2.95 -5.17 -20.61
N LEU A 131 3.99 -6.02 -20.69
CA LEU A 131 4.98 -6.23 -19.63
C LEU A 131 5.76 -4.96 -19.26
N TYR A 132 6.04 -4.08 -20.22
CA TYR A 132 6.75 -2.82 -19.94
C TYR A 132 6.00 -1.97 -18.90
N THR A 133 4.69 -1.79 -19.09
CA THR A 133 3.85 -0.99 -18.18
C THR A 133 3.80 -1.63 -16.79
N LEU A 134 3.67 -2.95 -16.72
CA LEU A 134 3.66 -3.70 -15.45
C LEU A 134 4.98 -3.53 -14.69
N SER A 135 6.11 -3.74 -15.37
CA SER A 135 7.44 -3.62 -14.74
C SER A 135 7.70 -2.21 -14.24
N VAL A 136 7.36 -1.18 -15.01
CA VAL A 136 7.53 0.21 -14.59
C VAL A 136 6.61 0.55 -13.41
N ALA A 137 5.36 0.10 -13.43
CA ALA A 137 4.43 0.32 -12.31
C ALA A 137 4.92 -0.34 -11.01
N ILE A 138 5.47 -1.55 -11.08
CA ILE A 138 6.09 -2.25 -9.94
C ILE A 138 7.28 -1.47 -9.40
N VAL A 139 8.18 -1.01 -10.27
CA VAL A 139 9.36 -0.23 -9.85
C VAL A 139 8.94 1.08 -9.18
N VAL A 140 7.95 1.78 -9.74
CA VAL A 140 7.39 3.00 -9.16
C VAL A 140 6.78 2.72 -7.79
N PHE A 141 5.93 1.68 -7.69
CA PHE A 141 5.31 1.29 -6.43
C PHE A 141 6.36 0.97 -5.35
N LEU A 142 7.37 0.16 -5.69
CA LEU A 142 8.44 -0.23 -4.77
C LEU A 142 9.26 0.99 -4.31
N ALA A 143 9.67 1.85 -5.25
CA ALA A 143 10.45 3.03 -4.93
C ALA A 143 9.68 4.00 -4.01
N VAL A 144 8.41 4.25 -4.31
CA VAL A 144 7.56 5.14 -3.50
C VAL A 144 7.25 4.52 -2.13
N THR A 145 7.02 3.20 -2.07
CA THR A 145 6.80 2.47 -0.81
C THR A 145 7.99 2.65 0.13
N VAL A 146 9.19 2.34 -0.37
CA VAL A 146 10.45 2.47 0.40
C VAL A 146 10.68 3.92 0.83
N ALA A 147 10.56 4.86 -0.11
CA ALA A 147 10.78 6.28 0.17
C ALA A 147 9.82 6.80 1.25
N THR A 148 8.54 6.42 1.18
CA THR A 148 7.52 6.87 2.13
C THR A 148 7.78 6.32 3.53
N VAL A 149 7.99 5.01 3.69
CA VAL A 149 8.24 4.42 5.02
C VAL A 149 9.51 4.99 5.65
N VAL A 150 10.59 5.11 4.88
CA VAL A 150 11.85 5.69 5.37
C VAL A 150 11.66 7.14 5.79
N CYS A 151 10.94 7.92 4.99
CA CYS A 151 10.60 9.31 5.30
C CYS A 151 9.78 9.42 6.58
N MET A 152 8.71 8.63 6.72
CA MET A 152 7.84 8.64 7.90
C MET A 152 8.61 8.25 9.17
N VAL A 153 9.46 7.21 9.09
CA VAL A 153 10.34 6.84 10.21
C VAL A 153 11.30 7.98 10.54
N TYR A 154 11.96 8.58 9.55
CA TYR A 154 12.87 9.69 9.77
C TYR A 154 12.17 10.91 10.43
N VAL A 155 11.00 11.30 9.93
CA VAL A 155 10.20 12.39 10.50
C VAL A 155 9.77 12.06 11.94
N SER A 156 9.40 10.79 12.20
CA SER A 156 9.06 10.35 13.56
C SER A 156 10.24 10.49 14.53
N MET A 157 11.48 10.25 14.06
CA MET A 157 12.70 10.40 14.85
C MET A 157 13.05 11.86 15.16
N LEU A 158 12.67 12.81 14.30
CA LEU A 158 12.87 14.24 14.54
C LEU A 158 11.96 14.80 15.67
N GLY A 159 11.11 13.97 16.28
CA GLY A 159 10.23 14.37 17.38
C GLY A 159 8.89 14.96 16.93
N TYR A 160 8.59 14.95 15.63
CA TYR A 160 7.30 15.37 15.07
C TYR A 160 6.16 14.36 15.32
N LEU A 161 6.33 13.41 16.24
CA LEU A 161 5.28 12.47 16.65
C LEU A 161 3.99 13.19 17.11
N ARG A 162 4.09 14.41 17.65
CA ARG A 162 2.92 15.24 18.00
C ARG A 162 2.17 15.80 16.80
N GLY A 163 2.84 16.03 15.67
CA GLY A 163 2.20 16.41 14.40
C GLY A 163 1.58 15.22 13.69
N LEU A 164 2.14 14.02 13.91
CA LEU A 164 1.65 12.77 13.33
C LEU A 164 0.60 12.06 14.20
N SER A 165 0.40 12.47 15.46
CA SER A 165 -0.53 11.82 16.39
C SER A 165 -2.00 11.91 15.99
N GLY A 166 -2.34 12.80 15.06
CA GLY A 166 -3.69 12.89 14.47
C GLY A 166 -3.93 11.87 13.35
N LEU A 167 -2.89 11.24 12.81
CA LEU A 167 -3.02 10.23 11.76
C LEU A 167 -3.43 8.90 12.40
N ARG A 168 -4.66 8.46 12.11
CA ARG A 168 -5.15 7.14 12.48
C ARG A 168 -5.04 6.21 11.25
N PRO A 169 -4.61 4.94 11.41
CA PRO A 169 -4.57 3.98 10.30
C PRO A 169 -5.87 3.95 9.50
N ALA A 170 -7.00 3.82 10.20
CA ALA A 170 -8.32 3.81 9.58
C ALA A 170 -8.66 5.05 8.73
N THR A 171 -8.17 6.25 9.10
CA THR A 171 -8.41 7.46 8.28
C THR A 171 -7.68 7.36 6.94
N VAL A 172 -6.46 6.86 6.95
CA VAL A 172 -5.65 6.66 5.75
C VAL A 172 -6.27 5.56 4.88
N ASP A 173 -6.74 4.47 5.49
CA ASP A 173 -7.44 3.38 4.82
C ASP A 173 -8.71 3.85 4.10
N TYR A 174 -9.50 4.73 4.73
CA TYR A 174 -10.66 5.34 4.06
C TYR A 174 -10.28 6.17 2.84
N ILE A 175 -9.16 6.90 2.90
CA ILE A 175 -8.67 7.67 1.76
C ILE A 175 -8.22 6.72 0.63
N VAL A 176 -7.46 5.67 0.95
CA VAL A 176 -7.04 4.65 -0.02
C VAL A 176 -8.27 3.99 -0.67
N ALA A 177 -9.24 3.56 0.13
CA ALA A 177 -10.49 2.98 -0.38
C ALA A 177 -11.28 3.96 -1.26
N ALA A 178 -11.32 5.25 -0.92
CA ALA A 178 -11.96 6.27 -1.75
C ALA A 178 -11.25 6.44 -3.10
N VAL A 179 -9.91 6.42 -3.13
CA VAL A 179 -9.12 6.47 -4.37
C VAL A 179 -9.38 5.23 -5.23
N LEU A 180 -9.44 4.05 -4.64
CA LEU A 180 -9.76 2.81 -5.35
C LEU A 180 -11.20 2.80 -5.90
N ALA A 181 -12.18 3.25 -5.11
CA ALA A 181 -13.56 3.38 -5.56
C ALA A 181 -13.71 4.43 -6.67
N GLY A 182 -13.02 5.57 -6.57
CA GLY A 182 -12.96 6.58 -7.63
C GLY A 182 -12.30 6.05 -8.91
N THR A 183 -11.27 5.21 -8.77
CA THR A 183 -10.65 4.48 -9.89
C THR A 183 -11.65 3.51 -10.53
N ALA A 184 -12.43 2.78 -9.72
CA ALA A 184 -13.46 1.88 -10.23
C ALA A 184 -14.48 2.64 -11.08
N LEU A 185 -14.92 3.80 -10.61
CA LEU A 185 -15.84 4.67 -11.36
C LEU A 185 -15.21 5.16 -12.68
N TYR A 186 -13.95 5.59 -12.67
CA TYR A 186 -13.22 5.95 -13.89
C TYR A 186 -13.15 4.78 -14.88
N VAL A 187 -12.83 3.58 -14.39
CA VAL A 187 -12.78 2.36 -15.21
C VAL A 187 -14.16 1.97 -15.73
N LEU A 188 -15.25 2.28 -15.04
CA LEU A 188 -16.60 2.03 -15.53
C LEU A 188 -16.99 3.01 -16.66
N LEU A 189 -16.55 4.26 -16.57
CA LEU A 189 -16.97 5.35 -17.47
C LEU A 189 -16.08 5.54 -18.72
N SER A 190 -14.89 4.93 -18.76
CA SER A 190 -13.91 5.07 -19.86
C SER A 190 -14.13 4.12 -21.05
#